data_AF-A0A3C0QK84-F1
#
_entry.id   AF-A0A3C0QK84-F1
#
_cell.length_a   1.000
_cell.length_b   1.000
_cell.length_c   1.000
_cell.angle_alpha   90.00
_cell.angle_beta   90.00
_cell.angle_gamma   90.00
#
_symmetry.space_group_name_H-M   'P 1'
#
loop_
_entity.id
_entity.type
_entity.pdbx_description
1 polymer ?
#
loop_
_entity_poly.entity_id
_entity_poly.type
_entity_poly.pdbx_seq_one_letter_code
_entity_poly.pdbx_strand_id
1 'polypeptide(L)'
;SRDWLNIVKTSRAKNKIRQWFSREQRQETFSTGREIMLKVLRKNSLSFKTVNNDVFEEISRDMNFDHADTLFRSIGSHKVSVHQVFTRVVKKLSQTEEKKELKIEDIHSQERTRKTGSGIIVKGMKEVLVTMAKCCNPVPGDKIVGYITRGKGISVHRKDCTNINTLMSKENERFIEVDWDSKAPDKFNAEIQIEALDRTKLLRDITNTISEYNLNICRANSLKIDKSGHVKFRFLIEINNKYILKDVINNIKHIDSVYDVFRILPGR
;
A
#
# COMPACT_ATOMS: atom_id res chain seq x y z
N SER A 1 -30.34 -18.35 33.67
CA SER A 1 -29.01 -18.72 34.21
C SER A 1 -28.71 -20.19 33.91
N ARG A 2 -27.43 -20.57 33.72
CA ARG A 2 -27.00 -21.98 33.50
C ARG A 2 -27.18 -22.88 34.74
N ASP A 3 -27.47 -22.28 35.89
CA ASP A 3 -27.64 -22.96 37.19
C ASP A 3 -28.75 -24.03 37.18
N TRP A 4 -29.68 -23.97 36.23
CA TRP A 4 -30.71 -25.00 36.05
C TRP A 4 -30.15 -26.39 35.77
N LEU A 5 -28.93 -26.49 35.23
CA LEU A 5 -28.25 -27.78 35.02
C LEU A 5 -27.81 -28.46 36.32
N ASN A 6 -27.63 -27.68 37.40
CA ASN A 6 -27.25 -28.17 38.73
C ASN A 6 -28.46 -28.60 39.56
N ILE A 7 -29.65 -28.07 39.25
CA ILE A 7 -30.90 -28.32 39.99
C ILE A 7 -31.62 -29.57 39.46
N VAL A 8 -31.56 -29.80 38.15
CA VAL A 8 -32.35 -30.87 37.50
C VAL A 8 -31.71 -32.25 37.69
N LYS A 9 -32.51 -33.24 38.10
CA LYS A 9 -32.02 -34.60 38.41
C LYS A 9 -32.05 -35.57 37.22
N THR A 10 -33.06 -35.49 36.35
CA THR A 10 -33.22 -36.47 35.26
C THR A 10 -32.37 -36.14 34.04
N SER A 11 -31.75 -37.17 33.44
CA SER A 11 -30.90 -37.05 32.24
C SER A 11 -31.67 -36.47 31.04
N ARG A 12 -32.94 -36.85 30.87
CA ARG A 12 -33.84 -36.36 29.82
C ARG A 12 -34.07 -34.84 29.93
N ALA A 13 -34.29 -34.32 31.13
CA ALA A 13 -34.49 -32.90 31.36
C ALA A 13 -33.18 -32.10 31.23
N LYS A 14 -32.04 -32.63 31.74
CA LYS A 14 -30.71 -32.04 31.50
C LYS A 14 -30.40 -31.91 30.00
N ASN A 15 -30.71 -32.95 29.21
CA ASN A 15 -30.49 -32.92 27.76
C ASN A 15 -31.38 -31.90 27.05
N LYS A 16 -32.66 -31.75 27.46
CA LYS A 16 -33.54 -30.70 26.91
C LYS A 16 -33.03 -29.30 27.25
N ILE A 17 -32.55 -29.06 28.47
CA ILE A 17 -32.01 -27.77 28.89
C ILE A 17 -30.71 -27.44 28.14
N ARG A 18 -29.80 -28.42 27.99
CA ARG A 18 -28.59 -28.26 27.16
C ARG A 18 -28.93 -27.96 25.70
N GLN A 19 -29.90 -28.66 25.13
CA GLN A 19 -30.38 -28.40 23.77
C GLN A 19 -30.96 -27.00 23.64
N TRP A 20 -31.72 -26.52 24.64
CA TRP A 20 -32.27 -25.17 24.65
C TRP A 20 -31.17 -24.10 24.69
N PHE A 21 -30.22 -24.18 25.64
CA PHE A 21 -29.09 -23.25 25.69
C PHE A 21 -28.20 -23.30 24.45
N SER A 22 -27.99 -24.48 23.88
CA SER A 22 -27.23 -24.64 22.64
C SER A 22 -27.95 -24.03 21.44
N ARG A 23 -29.29 -24.02 21.42
CA ARG A 23 -30.09 -23.37 20.38
C ARG A 23 -30.07 -21.85 20.54
N GLU A 24 -30.25 -21.37 21.77
CA GLU A 24 -30.23 -19.93 22.08
C GLU A 24 -28.87 -19.31 21.73
N GLN A 25 -27.78 -19.92 22.23
CA GLN A 25 -26.42 -19.47 21.94
C GLN A 25 -26.08 -19.52 20.45
N ARG A 26 -26.66 -20.47 19.71
CA ARG A 26 -26.49 -20.58 18.26
C ARG A 26 -27.17 -19.44 17.52
N GLN A 27 -28.33 -19.00 17.98
CA GLN A 27 -29.06 -17.87 17.39
C GLN A 27 -28.39 -16.53 17.74
N GLU A 28 -27.91 -16.37 18.98
CA GLU A 28 -27.16 -15.21 19.43
C GLU A 28 -25.84 -15.04 18.66
N THR A 29 -25.05 -16.11 18.54
CA THR A 29 -23.79 -16.10 17.76
C THR A 29 -24.02 -15.84 16.27
N PHE A 30 -25.11 -16.36 15.70
CA PHE A 30 -25.51 -16.04 14.32
C PHE A 30 -25.81 -14.55 14.15
N SER A 31 -26.66 -13.98 15.02
CA SER A 31 -27.04 -12.56 14.97
C SER A 31 -25.82 -11.63 15.12
N THR A 32 -24.96 -11.93 16.10
CA THR A 32 -23.69 -11.24 16.34
C THR A 32 -22.80 -11.29 15.10
N GLY A 33 -22.66 -12.47 14.48
CA GLY A 33 -21.82 -12.61 13.29
C GLY A 33 -22.35 -11.84 12.08
N ARG A 34 -23.68 -11.82 11.90
CA ARG A 34 -24.34 -11.04 10.86
C ARG A 34 -24.17 -9.53 11.07
N GLU A 35 -24.25 -9.06 12.31
CA GLU A 35 -24.01 -7.65 12.65
C GLU A 35 -22.57 -7.23 12.40
N ILE A 36 -21.59 -8.06 12.76
CA ILE A 36 -20.17 -7.76 12.53
C ILE A 36 -19.92 -7.68 11.01
N MET A 37 -20.45 -8.62 10.22
CA MET A 37 -20.34 -8.58 8.76
C MET A 37 -21.03 -7.33 8.18
N LEU A 38 -22.21 -6.97 8.68
CA LEU A 38 -22.93 -5.77 8.23
C LEU A 38 -22.13 -4.48 8.47
N LYS A 39 -21.48 -4.36 9.63
CA LYS A 39 -20.61 -3.21 9.95
C LYS A 39 -19.45 -3.09 8.95
N VAL A 40 -18.82 -4.22 8.60
CA VAL A 40 -17.72 -4.25 7.62
C VAL A 40 -18.21 -3.91 6.22
N LEU A 41 -19.36 -4.44 5.80
CA LEU A 41 -19.96 -4.11 4.50
C LEU A 41 -20.32 -2.62 4.38
N ARG A 42 -20.99 -2.06 5.40
CA ARG A 42 -21.39 -0.64 5.41
C ARG A 42 -20.20 0.31 5.37
N LYS A 43 -19.09 -0.03 6.05
CA LYS A 43 -17.86 0.76 6.02
C LYS A 43 -17.28 0.88 4.60
N ASN A 44 -17.59 -0.06 3.71
CA ASN A 44 -17.15 -0.11 2.33
C ASN A 44 -18.31 0.16 1.34
N SER A 45 -19.37 0.87 1.78
CA SER A 45 -20.54 1.23 0.96
C SER A 45 -21.34 0.05 0.38
N LEU A 46 -21.19 -1.16 0.95
CA LEU A 46 -21.93 -2.36 0.56
C LEU A 46 -23.03 -2.70 1.58
N SER A 47 -24.04 -3.44 1.14
CA SER A 47 -25.14 -3.89 2.00
C SER A 47 -25.55 -5.33 1.69
N PHE A 48 -26.30 -5.98 2.61
CA PHE A 48 -26.92 -7.28 2.32
C PHE A 48 -27.99 -7.25 1.23
N LYS A 49 -28.40 -6.06 0.74
CA LYS A 49 -29.24 -5.94 -0.46
C LYS A 49 -28.39 -5.95 -1.74
N THR A 50 -27.14 -5.50 -1.64
CA THR A 50 -26.17 -5.46 -2.75
C THR A 50 -25.45 -6.80 -2.90
N VAL A 51 -25.23 -7.50 -1.78
CA VAL A 51 -24.61 -8.83 -1.75
C VAL A 51 -25.71 -9.85 -1.47
N ASN A 52 -26.18 -10.51 -2.53
CA ASN A 52 -27.22 -11.54 -2.43
C ASN A 52 -26.79 -12.69 -1.51
N ASN A 53 -27.77 -13.36 -0.90
CA ASN A 53 -27.51 -14.50 -0.02
C ASN A 53 -26.79 -15.65 -0.76
N ASP A 54 -27.00 -15.77 -2.07
CA ASP A 54 -26.35 -16.77 -2.93
C ASP A 54 -24.82 -16.61 -2.95
N VAL A 55 -24.31 -15.36 -2.88
CA VAL A 55 -22.88 -15.07 -2.80
C VAL A 55 -22.30 -15.60 -1.48
N PHE A 56 -23.07 -15.48 -0.39
CA PHE A 56 -22.65 -16.03 0.91
C PHE A 56 -22.72 -17.55 0.94
N GLU A 57 -23.68 -18.18 0.25
CA GLU A 57 -23.76 -19.64 0.10
C GLU A 57 -22.58 -20.19 -0.72
N GLU A 58 -22.16 -19.50 -1.78
CA GLU A 58 -20.95 -19.86 -2.53
C GLU A 58 -19.68 -19.73 -1.69
N ILE A 59 -19.50 -18.60 -1.00
CA ILE A 59 -18.32 -18.37 -0.15
C ILE A 59 -18.29 -19.37 1.00
N SER A 60 -19.45 -19.79 1.51
CA SER A 60 -19.54 -20.84 2.52
C SER A 60 -19.00 -22.15 2.00
N ARG A 61 -19.39 -22.58 0.80
CA ARG A 61 -18.86 -23.78 0.14
C ARG A 61 -17.35 -23.68 -0.10
N ASP A 62 -16.86 -22.54 -0.57
CA ASP A 62 -15.41 -22.30 -0.77
C ASP A 62 -14.59 -22.40 0.52
N MET A 63 -15.23 -22.16 1.67
CA MET A 63 -14.62 -22.20 3.00
C MET A 63 -14.93 -23.51 3.75
N ASN A 64 -15.46 -24.54 3.06
CA ASN A 64 -15.87 -25.83 3.62
C ASN A 64 -16.95 -25.73 4.72
N PHE A 65 -17.88 -24.79 4.56
CA PHE A 65 -19.07 -24.67 5.38
C PHE A 65 -20.31 -25.10 4.59
N ASP A 66 -21.22 -25.81 5.26
CA ASP A 66 -22.43 -26.35 4.62
C ASP A 66 -23.39 -25.26 4.12
N HIS A 67 -23.52 -24.15 4.86
CA HIS A 67 -24.51 -23.08 4.60
C HIS A 67 -23.99 -21.69 5.03
N ALA A 68 -24.58 -20.61 4.50
CA ALA A 68 -24.27 -19.25 4.94
C ALA A 68 -24.46 -19.05 6.46
N ASP A 69 -25.44 -19.73 7.05
CA ASP A 69 -25.71 -19.66 8.49
C ASP A 69 -24.60 -20.27 9.35
N THR A 70 -23.89 -21.30 8.89
CA THR A 70 -22.72 -21.83 9.62
C THR A 70 -21.54 -20.87 9.52
N LEU A 71 -21.36 -20.22 8.38
CA LEU A 71 -20.34 -19.18 8.19
C LEU A 71 -20.56 -17.98 9.13
N PHE A 72 -21.78 -17.44 9.20
CA PHE A 72 -22.09 -16.31 10.11
C PHE A 72 -21.90 -16.68 11.59
N ARG A 73 -22.24 -17.91 11.99
CA ARG A 73 -21.96 -18.39 13.36
C ARG A 73 -20.47 -18.53 13.65
N SER A 74 -19.67 -18.98 12.68
CA SER A 74 -18.21 -19.03 12.79
C SER A 74 -17.59 -17.64 12.92
N ILE A 75 -18.17 -16.64 12.26
CA ILE A 75 -17.81 -15.23 12.42
C ILE A 75 -18.16 -14.74 13.84
N GLY A 76 -19.40 -14.94 14.31
CA GLY A 76 -19.81 -14.48 15.64
C GLY A 76 -19.07 -15.16 16.79
N SER A 77 -18.60 -16.39 16.59
CA SER A 77 -17.74 -17.12 17.54
C SER A 77 -16.24 -16.83 17.36
N HIS A 78 -15.86 -15.88 16.49
CA HIS A 78 -14.48 -15.46 16.21
C HIS A 78 -13.55 -16.56 15.67
N LYS A 79 -14.10 -17.68 15.20
CA LYS A 79 -13.33 -18.76 14.56
C LYS A 79 -12.86 -18.38 13.16
N VAL A 80 -13.61 -17.52 12.49
CA VAL A 80 -13.31 -17.03 11.14
C VAL A 80 -13.24 -15.51 11.17
N SER A 81 -12.19 -14.95 10.58
CA SER A 81 -12.03 -13.50 10.48
C SER A 81 -13.01 -12.91 9.46
N VAL A 82 -13.74 -11.88 9.87
CA VAL A 82 -14.73 -11.18 9.02
C VAL A 82 -14.06 -10.55 7.80
N HIS A 83 -12.82 -10.09 7.95
CA HIS A 83 -12.05 -9.51 6.85
C HIS A 83 -11.72 -10.55 5.77
N GLN A 84 -11.42 -11.80 6.16
CA GLN A 84 -11.16 -12.88 5.21
C GLN A 84 -12.41 -13.24 4.38
N VAL A 85 -13.60 -13.14 4.98
CA VAL A 85 -14.88 -13.34 4.28
C VAL A 85 -15.16 -12.14 3.38
N PHE A 86 -14.94 -10.92 3.87
CA PHE A 86 -15.12 -9.69 3.10
C PHE A 86 -14.24 -9.62 1.84
N THR A 87 -12.96 -9.99 1.92
CA THR A 87 -12.08 -10.03 0.73
C THR A 87 -12.61 -10.96 -0.36
N ARG A 88 -13.22 -12.09 0.03
CA ARG A 88 -13.84 -13.04 -0.92
C ARG A 88 -15.12 -12.48 -1.52
N VAL A 89 -15.94 -11.79 -0.73
CA VAL A 89 -17.13 -11.07 -1.20
C VAL A 89 -16.75 -10.04 -2.26
N VAL A 90 -15.75 -9.19 -2.00
CA VAL A 90 -15.28 -8.19 -2.97
C VAL A 90 -14.79 -8.85 -4.25
N LYS A 91 -13.96 -9.90 -4.15
CA LYS A 91 -13.47 -10.63 -5.33
C LYS A 91 -14.60 -11.18 -6.21
N LYS A 92 -15.66 -11.72 -5.59
CA LYS A 92 -16.82 -12.27 -6.31
C LYS A 92 -17.68 -11.20 -6.95
N LEU A 93 -17.89 -10.07 -6.27
CA LEU A 93 -18.59 -8.91 -6.85
C LEU A 93 -17.82 -8.35 -8.05
N SER A 94 -16.49 -8.22 -7.95
CA SER A 94 -15.64 -7.81 -9.07
C SER A 94 -15.68 -8.80 -10.24
N GLN A 95 -15.75 -10.11 -9.97
CA GLN A 95 -15.89 -11.14 -11.02
C GLN A 95 -17.26 -11.11 -11.73
N THR A 96 -18.29 -10.55 -11.10
CA THR A 96 -19.63 -10.45 -11.70
C THR A 96 -19.77 -9.18 -12.56
N GLU A 97 -18.98 -8.14 -12.25
CA GLU A 97 -18.89 -6.92 -13.06
C GLU A 97 -17.83 -7.00 -14.18
N GLU A 98 -16.90 -7.96 -14.11
CA GLU A 98 -15.83 -8.18 -15.10
C GLU A 98 -16.16 -9.31 -16.10
N LYS A 99 -17.16 -9.07 -16.94
CA LYS A 99 -17.14 -9.52 -18.34
C LYS A 99 -17.04 -8.34 -19.30
N LYS A 100 -16.41 -7.24 -18.87
CA LYS A 100 -15.71 -6.35 -19.80
C LYS A 100 -14.29 -6.88 -19.90
N GLU A 101 -14.02 -7.58 -21.00
CA GLU A 101 -12.66 -7.91 -21.42
C GLU A 101 -11.80 -6.64 -21.32
N LEU A 102 -10.90 -6.60 -20.34
CA LEU A 102 -9.73 -5.74 -20.42
C LEU A 102 -8.92 -6.27 -21.59
N LYS A 103 -9.13 -5.67 -22.77
CA LYS A 103 -8.26 -5.91 -23.92
C LYS A 103 -6.84 -5.58 -23.49
N ILE A 104 -5.93 -6.51 -23.72
CA ILE A 104 -4.48 -6.42 -23.45
C ILE A 104 -3.85 -5.19 -24.13
N GLU A 105 -4.55 -4.59 -25.10
CA GLU A 105 -4.20 -3.34 -25.77
C GLU A 105 -4.11 -2.12 -24.82
N ASP A 106 -4.81 -2.12 -23.68
CA ASP A 106 -4.75 -1.01 -22.71
C ASP A 106 -3.55 -1.05 -21.75
N ILE A 107 -2.73 -2.10 -21.81
CA ILE A 107 -1.47 -2.17 -21.05
C ILE A 107 -0.40 -1.26 -21.68
N HIS A 108 -0.56 -0.89 -22.95
CA HIS A 108 0.35 0.02 -23.66
C HIS A 108 -0.15 1.46 -23.78
N SER A 109 -1.34 1.79 -23.28
CA SER A 109 -1.94 3.13 -23.43
C SER A 109 -2.03 3.94 -22.13
N GLN A 110 -1.38 3.51 -21.04
CA GLN A 110 -0.98 4.46 -19.99
C GLN A 110 0.25 5.26 -20.43
N GLU A 111 0.14 5.97 -21.55
CA GLU A 111 0.71 7.30 -21.60
C GLU A 111 0.06 8.06 -20.47
N ARG A 112 0.75 8.09 -19.33
CA ARG A 112 0.50 9.04 -18.25
C ARG A 112 0.32 10.37 -18.94
N THR A 113 -0.90 10.86 -19.02
CA THR A 113 -1.17 12.26 -19.25
C THR A 113 -0.49 12.96 -18.07
N ARG A 114 0.79 13.30 -18.25
CA ARG A 114 1.50 14.23 -17.40
C ARG A 114 0.67 15.47 -17.47
N LYS A 115 -0.20 15.69 -16.47
CA LYS A 115 -0.80 17.00 -16.25
C LYS A 115 0.38 17.96 -16.18
N THR A 116 0.52 18.76 -17.22
CA THR A 116 1.64 19.64 -17.54
C THR A 116 1.65 20.90 -16.65
N GLY A 117 1.35 20.73 -15.36
CA GLY A 117 1.89 21.62 -14.35
C GLY A 117 3.20 21.00 -13.92
N SER A 118 4.34 21.57 -14.34
CA SER A 118 5.67 21.09 -13.92
C SER A 118 5.86 21.15 -12.40
N GLY A 119 4.92 21.74 -11.66
CA GLY A 119 4.96 21.86 -10.21
C GLY A 119 6.09 22.77 -9.75
N ILE A 120 6.58 23.65 -10.64
CA ILE A 120 7.76 24.48 -10.42
C ILE A 120 7.49 25.89 -10.90
N ILE A 121 7.74 26.85 -10.01
CA ILE A 121 7.65 28.29 -10.26
C ILE A 121 9.05 28.80 -10.54
N VAL A 122 9.25 29.40 -11.71
CA VAL A 122 10.50 30.06 -12.10
C VAL A 122 10.34 31.55 -11.78
N LYS A 123 11.26 32.12 -11.00
CA LYS A 123 11.19 33.56 -10.67
C LYS A 123 11.32 34.40 -11.94
N GLY A 124 10.30 35.23 -12.22
CA GLY A 124 10.34 36.22 -13.30
C GLY A 124 9.90 35.73 -14.69
N MET A 125 9.50 34.47 -14.88
CA MET A 125 9.02 33.95 -16.17
C MET A 125 7.71 33.17 -16.02
N LYS A 126 6.75 33.40 -16.92
CA LYS A 126 5.54 32.57 -17.07
C LYS A 126 5.73 31.64 -18.28
N GLU A 127 5.30 30.39 -18.16
CA GLU A 127 5.28 29.38 -19.22
C GLU A 127 6.65 29.02 -19.83
N VAL A 128 7.58 28.50 -19.01
CA VAL A 128 8.84 27.94 -19.50
C VAL A 128 8.77 26.41 -19.49
N LEU A 129 9.36 25.77 -20.50
CA LEU A 129 9.55 24.32 -20.52
C LEU A 129 10.52 23.94 -19.38
N VAL A 130 9.98 23.30 -18.35
CA VAL A 130 10.73 22.82 -17.19
C VAL A 130 10.81 21.30 -17.22
N THR A 131 12.01 20.76 -17.04
CA THR A 131 12.25 19.31 -16.98
C THR A 131 13.00 18.94 -15.72
N MET A 132 12.62 17.81 -15.11
CA MET A 132 13.31 17.27 -13.93
C MET A 132 14.60 16.57 -14.32
N ALA A 133 15.70 16.91 -13.67
CA ALA A 133 16.99 16.32 -13.99
C ALA A 133 17.04 14.83 -13.57
N LYS A 134 17.41 13.98 -14.52
CA LYS A 134 17.58 12.54 -14.29
C LYS A 134 18.81 12.19 -13.45
N CYS A 135 19.69 13.12 -13.10
CA CYS A 135 20.92 12.84 -12.33
C CYS A 135 20.78 13.01 -10.81
N CYS A 136 19.78 13.74 -10.35
CA CYS A 136 19.50 13.89 -8.91
C CYS A 136 18.04 13.65 -8.55
N ASN A 137 17.18 13.42 -9.57
CA ASN A 137 15.75 13.15 -9.46
C ASN A 137 15.08 13.98 -8.34
N PRO A 138 15.02 15.32 -8.46
CA PRO A 138 14.53 16.18 -7.38
C PRO A 138 13.07 15.84 -7.04
N VAL A 139 12.73 15.84 -5.75
CA VAL A 139 11.35 15.67 -5.26
C VAL A 139 10.91 16.86 -4.43
N PRO A 140 9.60 17.15 -4.29
CA PRO A 140 9.15 18.29 -3.52
C PRO A 140 9.70 18.34 -2.11
N GLY A 141 10.15 19.54 -1.75
CA GLY A 141 10.85 19.81 -0.51
C GLY A 141 12.38 19.72 -0.63
N ASP A 142 12.95 19.12 -1.68
CA ASP A 142 14.38 19.27 -1.96
C ASP A 142 14.69 20.73 -2.31
N LYS A 143 15.84 21.25 -1.86
CA LYS A 143 16.32 22.56 -2.30
C LYS A 143 16.74 22.43 -3.76
N ILE A 144 16.04 23.12 -4.66
CA ILE A 144 16.23 23.00 -6.11
C ILE A 144 16.86 24.27 -6.70
N VAL A 145 17.47 24.09 -7.88
CA VAL A 145 18.04 25.16 -8.71
C VAL A 145 17.74 24.86 -10.18
N GLY A 146 17.42 25.89 -10.95
CA GLY A 146 17.19 25.78 -12.39
C GLY A 146 18.48 26.04 -13.16
N TYR A 147 18.73 25.24 -14.18
CA TYR A 147 19.84 25.43 -15.12
C TYR A 147 19.29 25.54 -16.54
N ILE A 148 19.59 26.64 -17.22
CA ILE A 148 19.16 26.91 -18.59
C ILE A 148 19.97 26.03 -19.53
N THR A 149 19.35 25.02 -20.15
CA THR A 149 20.02 24.13 -21.10
C THR A 149 20.06 24.73 -22.52
N ARG A 150 20.95 24.23 -23.39
CA ARG A 150 20.95 24.64 -24.81
C ARG A 150 19.82 23.92 -25.54
N GLY A 151 18.63 24.53 -25.57
CA GLY A 151 17.50 24.09 -26.39
C GLY A 151 16.47 23.14 -25.76
N LYS A 152 16.66 22.66 -24.51
CA LYS A 152 15.67 21.81 -23.80
C LYS A 152 14.93 22.53 -22.66
N GLY A 153 14.99 23.86 -22.65
CA GLY A 153 14.42 24.68 -21.58
C GLY A 153 15.25 24.62 -20.29
N ILE A 154 14.58 24.70 -19.15
CA ILE A 154 15.20 24.70 -17.82
C ILE A 154 15.24 23.27 -17.27
N SER A 155 16.43 22.80 -16.91
CA SER A 155 16.63 21.54 -16.19
C SER A 155 16.71 21.84 -14.69
N VAL A 156 15.88 21.17 -13.89
CA VAL A 156 15.80 21.39 -12.44
C VAL A 156 16.65 20.36 -11.72
N HIS A 157 17.62 20.84 -10.97
CA HIS A 157 18.55 20.04 -10.18
C HIS A 157 18.36 20.30 -8.69
N ARG A 158 18.80 19.36 -7.85
CA ARG A 158 19.02 19.66 -6.44
C ARG A 158 20.24 20.55 -6.30
N LYS A 159 20.21 21.45 -5.31
CA LYS A 159 21.30 22.38 -5.00
C LYS A 159 22.60 21.68 -4.62
N ASP A 160 22.53 20.44 -4.14
CA ASP A 160 23.68 19.61 -3.75
C ASP A 160 24.11 18.59 -4.82
N CYS A 161 23.61 18.70 -6.06
CA CYS A 161 23.98 17.80 -7.13
C CYS A 161 25.44 18.03 -7.59
N THR A 162 26.25 16.97 -7.66
CA THR A 162 27.65 17.04 -8.10
C THR A 162 27.80 17.61 -9.51
N ASN A 163 26.97 17.15 -10.45
CA ASN A 163 26.98 17.63 -11.83
C ASN A 163 26.73 19.14 -11.92
N ILE A 164 25.83 19.65 -11.07
CA ILE A 164 25.48 21.07 -11.12
C ILE A 164 26.51 21.95 -10.39
N ASN A 165 27.12 21.45 -9.31
CA ASN A 165 28.20 22.18 -8.64
C ASN A 165 29.40 22.41 -9.57
N THR A 166 29.75 21.42 -10.39
CA THR A 166 30.80 21.57 -11.40
C THR A 166 30.45 22.66 -12.42
N LEU A 167 29.17 22.74 -12.83
CA LEU A 167 28.69 23.75 -13.79
C LEU A 167 28.55 25.14 -13.15
N MET A 168 28.19 25.25 -11.87
CA MET A 168 28.14 26.54 -11.17
C MET A 168 29.49 27.25 -11.20
N SER A 169 30.59 26.51 -11.10
CA SER A 169 31.93 27.09 -11.14
C SER A 169 32.33 27.65 -12.52
N LYS A 170 31.68 27.19 -13.61
CA LYS A 170 32.05 27.52 -14.99
C LYS A 170 31.04 28.41 -15.72
N GLU A 171 29.75 28.27 -15.41
CA GLU A 171 28.65 28.85 -16.20
C GLU A 171 27.57 29.46 -15.28
N ASN A 172 27.99 30.27 -14.30
CA ASN A 172 27.11 30.82 -13.27
C ASN A 172 25.93 31.66 -13.84
N GLU A 173 26.10 32.29 -15.00
CA GLU A 173 25.08 33.13 -15.65
C GLU A 173 23.85 32.34 -16.13
N ARG A 174 23.96 31.02 -16.27
CA ARG A 174 22.88 30.14 -16.76
C ARG A 174 22.01 29.56 -15.65
N PHE A 175 22.23 29.99 -14.41
CA PHE A 175 21.50 29.56 -13.25
C PHE A 175 20.31 30.48 -12.97
N ILE A 176 19.18 29.89 -12.63
CA ILE A 176 17.97 30.61 -12.29
C ILE A 176 17.35 30.03 -11.02
N GLU A 177 16.80 30.91 -10.18
CA GLU A 177 16.08 30.51 -8.99
C GLU A 177 14.71 29.93 -9.36
N VAL A 178 14.45 28.74 -8.84
CA VAL A 178 13.21 28.01 -9.04
C VAL A 178 12.73 27.47 -7.70
N ASP A 179 11.43 27.48 -7.50
CA ASP A 179 10.78 26.97 -6.29
C ASP A 179 9.68 25.98 -6.66
N TRP A 180 9.31 25.12 -5.72
CA TRP A 180 8.20 24.18 -5.92
C TRP A 180 6.86 24.93 -5.88
N ASP A 181 5.99 24.65 -6.84
CA ASP A 181 4.61 25.12 -6.85
C ASP A 181 3.78 24.31 -5.84
N SER A 182 2.86 25.00 -5.16
CA SER A 182 1.76 24.42 -4.40
C SER A 182 0.89 23.42 -5.17
N LYS A 183 0.89 23.48 -6.51
CA LYS A 183 0.14 22.57 -7.41
C LYS A 183 0.97 21.39 -7.94
N ALA A 184 2.14 21.11 -7.36
CA ALA A 184 2.96 19.95 -7.75
C ALA A 184 2.16 18.63 -7.61
N PRO A 185 2.40 17.63 -8.49
CA PRO A 185 1.66 16.37 -8.42
C PRO A 185 1.79 15.73 -7.05
N ASP A 186 0.72 15.13 -6.51
CA ASP A 186 0.70 14.62 -5.13
C ASP A 186 1.67 13.46 -4.86
N LYS A 187 2.28 12.89 -5.91
CA LYS A 187 3.07 11.65 -5.83
C LYS A 187 4.27 11.66 -6.77
N PHE A 188 5.41 11.17 -6.26
CA PHE A 188 6.70 11.10 -6.95
C PHE A 188 7.39 9.77 -6.67
N ASN A 189 8.31 9.37 -7.53
CA ASN A 189 9.08 8.14 -7.34
C ASN A 189 10.46 8.46 -6.73
N ALA A 190 10.80 7.78 -5.65
CA ALA A 190 12.14 7.76 -5.08
C ALA A 190 12.69 6.34 -5.08
N GLU A 191 13.97 6.20 -5.42
CA GLU A 191 14.66 4.91 -5.37
C GLU A 191 15.53 4.86 -4.11
N ILE A 192 15.41 3.78 -3.34
CA ILE A 192 16.22 3.51 -2.15
C ILE A 192 17.02 2.23 -2.33
N GLN A 193 18.26 2.22 -1.85
CA GLN A 193 19.11 1.05 -1.71
C GLN A 193 19.23 0.68 -0.24
N ILE A 194 19.10 -0.61 0.04
CA ILE A 194 19.24 -1.21 1.36
C ILE A 194 20.35 -2.24 1.27
N GLU A 195 21.35 -2.12 2.13
CA GLU A 195 22.47 -3.05 2.25
C GLU A 195 22.35 -3.79 3.58
N ALA A 196 22.28 -5.11 3.51
CA ALA A 196 21.95 -5.94 4.67
C ALA A 196 22.62 -7.31 4.60
N LEU A 197 22.65 -7.98 5.76
CA LEU A 197 23.03 -9.36 5.91
C LEU A 197 21.79 -10.23 5.76
N ASP A 198 21.82 -11.19 4.85
CA ASP A 198 20.69 -12.03 4.53
C ASP A 198 20.31 -12.90 5.73
N ARG A 199 19.03 -12.87 6.07
CA ARG A 199 18.44 -13.75 7.07
C ARG A 199 17.01 -14.05 6.70
N THR A 200 16.49 -15.11 7.30
CA THR A 200 15.10 -15.50 7.12
C THR A 200 14.16 -14.33 7.45
N LYS A 201 13.21 -14.06 6.55
CA LYS A 201 12.18 -13.01 6.65
C LYS A 201 12.65 -11.56 6.47
N LEU A 202 13.94 -11.29 6.18
CA LEU A 202 14.42 -9.92 5.98
C LEU A 202 13.61 -9.14 4.94
N LEU A 203 13.34 -9.73 3.76
CA LEU A 203 12.54 -9.06 2.73
C LEU A 203 11.13 -8.71 3.22
N ARG A 204 10.51 -9.57 4.03
CA ARG A 204 9.19 -9.31 4.62
C ARG A 204 9.25 -8.17 5.62
N ASP A 205 10.28 -8.12 6.46
CA ASP A 205 10.43 -7.05 7.45
C ASP A 205 10.60 -5.69 6.75
N ILE A 206 11.39 -5.65 5.67
CA ILE A 206 11.56 -4.45 4.83
C ILE A 206 10.23 -4.04 4.17
N THR A 207 9.54 -4.96 3.49
CA THR A 207 8.31 -4.61 2.77
C THR A 207 7.16 -4.25 3.71
N ASN A 208 7.07 -4.87 4.88
CA ASN A 208 6.12 -4.49 5.93
C ASN A 208 6.39 -3.06 6.41
N THR A 209 7.65 -2.73 6.70
CA THR A 209 8.04 -1.39 7.12
C THR A 209 7.64 -0.35 6.07
N ILE A 210 7.87 -0.62 4.77
CA ILE A 210 7.42 0.29 3.70
C ILE A 210 5.88 0.39 3.65
N SER A 211 5.18 -0.73 3.86
CA SER A 211 3.71 -0.80 3.79
C SER A 211 3.03 -0.09 4.95
N GLU A 212 3.64 -0.04 6.13
CA GLU A 212 3.13 0.70 7.31
C GLU A 212 2.97 2.20 7.03
N TYR A 213 3.80 2.76 6.14
CA TYR A 213 3.70 4.14 5.67
C TYR A 213 2.69 4.33 4.52
N ASN A 214 1.94 3.30 4.13
CA ASN A 214 1.01 3.29 3.00
C ASN A 214 1.66 3.72 1.67
N LEU A 215 2.94 3.38 1.48
CA LEU A 215 3.67 3.69 0.25
C LEU A 215 3.55 2.55 -0.75
N ASN A 216 3.39 2.90 -2.02
CA ASN A 216 3.35 1.92 -3.09
C ASN A 216 4.78 1.54 -3.52
N ILE A 217 5.05 0.24 -3.65
CA ILE A 217 6.32 -0.27 -4.20
C ILE A 217 6.13 -0.49 -5.70
N CYS A 218 6.66 0.42 -6.52
CA CYS A 218 6.58 0.32 -7.98
C CYS A 218 7.55 -0.71 -8.55
N ARG A 219 8.70 -0.92 -7.90
CA ARG A 219 9.71 -1.89 -8.31
C ARG A 219 10.48 -2.38 -7.09
N ALA A 220 10.79 -3.67 -7.06
CA ALA A 220 11.64 -4.30 -6.06
C ALA A 220 12.64 -5.22 -6.75
N ASN A 221 13.93 -4.96 -6.54
CA ASN A 221 15.02 -5.80 -7.04
C ASN A 221 15.85 -6.27 -5.86
N SER A 222 16.22 -7.55 -5.85
CA SER A 222 17.16 -8.12 -4.89
C SER A 222 18.39 -8.61 -5.64
N LEU A 223 19.57 -8.28 -5.13
CA LEU A 223 20.86 -8.73 -5.63
C LEU A 223 21.66 -9.30 -4.47
N LYS A 224 21.93 -10.60 -4.52
CA LYS A 224 22.91 -11.23 -3.64
C LYS A 224 24.30 -10.88 -4.13
N ILE A 225 25.11 -10.29 -3.27
CA ILE A 225 26.43 -9.75 -3.64
C ILE A 225 27.49 -10.82 -3.50
N ASP A 226 27.42 -11.64 -2.45
CA ASP A 226 28.46 -12.59 -2.12
C ASP A 226 27.92 -13.86 -1.43
N LYS A 227 28.75 -14.92 -1.40
CA LYS A 227 28.51 -16.15 -0.65
C LYS A 227 28.48 -15.93 0.87
N SER A 228 29.10 -14.85 1.36
CA SER A 228 29.13 -14.43 2.77
C SER A 228 27.77 -13.95 3.32
N GLY A 229 26.73 -13.90 2.48
CA GLY A 229 25.37 -13.55 2.92
C GLY A 229 25.01 -12.07 2.76
N HIS A 230 25.85 -11.24 2.13
CA HIS A 230 25.50 -9.84 1.87
C HIS A 230 24.49 -9.71 0.72
N VAL A 231 23.45 -8.90 0.93
CA VAL A 231 22.38 -8.64 -0.03
C VAL A 231 22.13 -7.14 -0.18
N LYS A 232 21.88 -6.73 -1.42
CA LYS A 232 21.42 -5.41 -1.82
C LYS A 232 19.98 -5.49 -2.28
N PHE A 233 19.11 -4.70 -1.66
CA PHE A 233 17.77 -4.47 -2.18
C PHE A 233 17.68 -3.07 -2.79
N ARG A 234 17.02 -2.97 -3.95
CA ARG A 234 16.65 -1.70 -4.56
C ARG A 234 15.14 -1.62 -4.69
N PHE A 235 14.55 -0.59 -4.08
CA PHE A 235 13.12 -0.35 -4.14
C PHE A 235 12.84 1.00 -4.79
N LEU A 236 11.96 1.00 -5.79
CA LEU A 236 11.35 2.22 -6.32
C LEU A 236 10.00 2.40 -5.63
N ILE A 237 9.88 3.43 -4.81
CA ILE A 237 8.69 3.71 -4.00
C ILE A 237 8.03 5.02 -4.43
N GLU A 238 6.70 5.03 -4.43
CA GLU A 238 5.89 6.22 -4.66
C GLU A 238 5.70 6.96 -3.34
N ILE A 239 6.17 8.21 -3.27
CA ILE A 239 6.14 9.09 -2.10
C ILE A 239 5.40 10.38 -2.41
N ASN A 240 4.73 10.93 -1.41
CA ASN A 240 4.10 12.24 -1.45
C ASN A 240 4.96 13.34 -0.78
N ASN A 241 5.87 12.96 0.12
CA ASN A 241 6.65 13.90 0.92
C ASN A 241 8.04 13.34 1.27
N LYS A 242 9.07 14.19 1.20
CA LYS A 242 10.44 13.87 1.61
C LYS A 242 10.58 13.50 3.10
N TYR A 243 9.71 14.01 3.98
CA TYR A 243 9.79 13.70 5.41
C TYR A 243 9.44 12.24 5.66
N ILE A 244 8.38 11.75 5.02
CA ILE A 244 7.99 10.33 5.05
C ILE A 244 9.11 9.45 4.50
N LEU A 245 9.76 9.84 3.40
CA LEU A 245 10.91 9.10 2.88
C LEU A 245 12.05 8.98 3.93
N LYS A 246 12.35 10.07 4.63
CA LYS A 246 13.39 10.08 5.67
C LYS A 246 13.02 9.17 6.84
N ASP A 247 11.76 9.18 7.25
CA ASP A 247 11.26 8.35 8.34
C ASP A 247 11.30 6.86 7.95
N VAL A 248 10.88 6.51 6.74
CA VAL A 248 10.98 5.16 6.18
C VAL A 248 12.43 4.68 6.15
N ILE A 249 13.35 5.51 5.66
CA ILE A 249 14.79 5.18 5.62
C ILE A 249 15.31 4.90 7.04
N ASN A 250 14.96 5.75 8.01
CA ASN A 250 15.39 5.57 9.39
C ASN A 250 14.80 4.31 10.02
N ASN A 251 13.52 4.02 9.81
CA ASN A 251 12.90 2.81 10.34
C ASN A 251 13.47 1.54 9.72
N ILE A 252 13.78 1.54 8.42
CA ILE A 252 14.44 0.39 7.79
C ILE A 252 15.86 0.19 8.37
N LYS A 253 16.58 1.25 8.73
CA LYS A 253 17.89 1.14 9.41
C LYS A 253 17.81 0.48 10.79
N HIS A 254 16.65 0.51 11.45
CA HIS A 254 16.43 -0.15 12.73
C HIS A 254 16.11 -1.65 12.60
N ILE A 255 15.90 -2.16 11.38
CA ILE A 255 15.68 -3.60 11.17
C ILE A 255 16.99 -4.34 11.41
N ASP A 256 16.94 -5.35 12.29
CA ASP A 256 18.08 -6.24 12.52
C ASP A 256 18.62 -6.82 11.20
N SER A 257 19.94 -6.76 11.05
CA SER A 257 20.72 -7.15 9.86
C SER A 257 20.83 -6.11 8.75
N VAL A 258 20.17 -4.94 8.85
CA VAL A 258 20.40 -3.82 7.92
C VAL A 258 21.61 -3.01 8.36
N TYR A 259 22.54 -2.77 7.44
CA TYR A 259 23.76 -1.97 7.70
C TYR A 259 23.61 -0.54 7.25
N ASP A 260 23.08 -0.34 6.05
CA ASP A 260 22.88 0.97 5.50
C ASP A 260 21.65 1.03 4.60
N VAL A 261 21.07 2.22 4.56
CA VAL A 261 19.91 2.57 3.75
C VAL A 261 20.11 3.98 3.27
N PHE A 262 20.07 4.18 1.97
CA PHE A 262 20.19 5.50 1.38
C PHE A 262 19.37 5.61 0.11
N ARG A 263 18.98 6.83 -0.20
CA ARG A 263 18.33 7.16 -1.47
C ARG A 263 19.38 7.09 -2.58
N ILE A 264 19.11 6.35 -3.65
CA ILE A 264 19.97 6.34 -4.83
C ILE A 264 19.77 7.67 -5.57
N LEU A 265 20.88 8.37 -5.79
CA LEU A 265 20.94 9.51 -6.70
C LEU A 265 21.59 9.03 -8.00
N PRO A 266 20.92 9.12 -9.15
CA PRO A 266 21.46 8.64 -10.42
C PRO A 266 22.75 9.38 -10.83
N GLY A 267 23.91 8.78 -10.55
CA GLY A 267 25.23 9.39 -10.80
C GLY A 267 26.21 9.24 -9.64
N ARG A 268 25.90 8.42 -8.64
CA ARG A 268 26.81 7.97 -7.59
C ARG A 268 26.85 6.45 -7.54
#